data_AF-A0A117IF77-F1
#
_entry.id   AF-A0A117IF77-F1
#
_cell.length_a   1.000
_cell.length_b   1.000
_cell.length_c   1.000
_cell.angle_alpha   90.00
_cell.angle_beta   90.00
_cell.angle_gamma   90.00
#
_symmetry.space_group_name_H-M   'P 1'
#
loop_
_entity.id
_entity.type
_entity.pdbx_description
1 polymer ?
#
loop_
_entity_poly.entity_id
_entity_poly.type
_entity_poly.pdbx_seq_one_letter_code
_entity_poly.pdbx_strand_id
1 'polypeptide(L)'
;MVATSRIDGPWALRLDVGLPSSRDLLEAGDLDNYAYPLAYRLRDPNLVSVWCTKQHSEQSTVRIGAAREAPAPVAGMLVARTTASASSVAYKDEIHAAATASAELPPGPVRLELSFVLGPHRNWLNLWKQTIDALDPLLGRTRPDRAWHPLDGRITELGMHRTVDPAAGNAVLVAIYASPGQLAVDSTNAFDALQPAADEIPHVEPLDAAGDQHPRAREFRDDDAGYLAWLAAHSHGYVVNIARNHGVSAARLHRAHCRTISGQNPHNGAWTGPYVKVCAEQLTAVETWASDTVRSAIPTCGICKPDTMKQ
;
A
#
# COMPACT_ATOMS: atom_id res chain seq x y z
N MET A 1 -15.52 -21.00 -10.14
CA MET A 1 -14.88 -20.49 -11.38
C MET A 1 -15.43 -19.11 -11.65
N VAL A 2 -14.68 -18.05 -11.31
CA VAL A 2 -15.02 -16.69 -11.70
C VAL A 2 -14.67 -16.57 -13.19
N ALA A 3 -15.62 -16.14 -14.01
CA ALA A 3 -15.43 -15.96 -15.44
C ALA A 3 -14.14 -15.18 -15.72
N THR A 4 -13.30 -15.72 -16.59
CA THR A 4 -12.10 -15.08 -17.12
C THR A 4 -12.50 -13.91 -18.01
N SER A 5 -12.97 -12.81 -17.41
CA SER A 5 -12.90 -11.50 -18.05
C SER A 5 -11.44 -11.08 -18.01
N ARG A 6 -10.65 -11.58 -18.97
CA ARG A 6 -9.28 -11.10 -19.19
C ARG A 6 -9.40 -9.72 -19.81
N ILE A 7 -8.90 -8.71 -19.10
CA ILE A 7 -8.67 -7.41 -19.70
C ILE A 7 -7.38 -7.54 -20.51
N ASP A 8 -7.48 -7.39 -21.82
CA ASP A 8 -6.32 -7.39 -22.71
C ASP A 8 -5.78 -5.96 -22.83
N GLY A 9 -4.46 -5.81 -22.68
CA GLY A 9 -3.77 -4.52 -22.82
C GLY A 9 -3.85 -3.63 -21.56
N PRO A 10 -3.54 -2.32 -21.71
CA PRO A 10 -3.49 -1.38 -20.59
C PRO A 10 -4.82 -1.27 -19.87
N TRP A 11 -4.78 -1.36 -18.54
CA TRP A 11 -5.97 -1.37 -17.70
C TRP A 11 -5.83 -0.44 -16.48
N ALA A 12 -6.98 -0.09 -15.92
CA ALA A 12 -7.12 0.82 -14.81
C ALA A 12 -7.81 0.14 -13.62
N LEU A 13 -7.30 0.42 -12.42
CA LEU A 13 -7.92 0.05 -11.15
C LEU A 13 -8.68 1.25 -10.60
N ARG A 14 -9.91 1.04 -10.12
CA ARG A 14 -10.64 2.02 -9.32
C ARG A 14 -11.00 1.41 -7.97
N LEU A 15 -10.63 2.09 -6.90
CA LEU A 15 -10.97 1.77 -5.52
C LEU A 15 -11.80 2.91 -4.94
N ASP A 16 -13.01 2.64 -4.49
CA ASP A 16 -13.81 3.61 -3.75
C ASP A 16 -13.93 3.10 -2.31
N VAL A 17 -13.24 3.77 -1.38
CA VAL A 17 -13.13 3.38 0.04
C VAL A 17 -14.30 3.95 0.83
N GLY A 18 -15.15 3.07 1.34
CA GLY A 18 -16.18 3.40 2.32
C GLY A 18 -15.60 3.43 3.73
N LEU A 19 -15.78 4.55 4.43
CA LEU A 19 -15.41 4.73 5.83
C LEU A 19 -16.67 5.00 6.67
N PRO A 20 -16.71 4.55 7.93
CA PRO A 20 -17.84 4.87 8.81
C PRO A 20 -17.94 6.37 9.06
N SER A 21 -19.15 6.89 9.27
CA SER A 21 -19.43 8.31 9.52
C SER A 21 -18.71 8.87 10.75
N SER A 22 -18.29 8.01 11.69
CA SER A 22 -17.50 8.38 12.86
C SER A 22 -16.04 8.70 12.56
N ARG A 23 -15.56 8.39 11.36
CA ARG A 23 -14.17 8.60 10.96
C ARG A 23 -14.02 9.90 10.17
N ASP A 24 -13.07 10.74 10.58
CA ASP A 24 -12.72 11.94 9.84
C ASP A 24 -12.05 11.56 8.50
N LEU A 25 -12.57 12.09 7.40
CA LEU A 25 -12.06 11.86 6.06
C LEU A 25 -10.81 12.68 5.73
N LEU A 26 -10.54 13.78 6.45
CA LEU A 26 -9.46 14.72 6.14
C LEU A 26 -8.24 14.55 7.05
N GLU A 27 -8.38 13.90 8.21
CA GLU A 27 -7.26 13.68 9.14
C GLU A 27 -6.58 12.30 9.00
N ALA A 28 -7.25 11.31 8.39
CA ALA A 28 -6.75 9.96 8.30
C ALA A 28 -7.22 9.23 7.04
N GLY A 29 -6.63 8.06 6.78
CA GLY A 29 -7.02 7.20 5.66
C GLY A 29 -6.44 7.70 4.35
N ASP A 30 -5.12 7.81 4.30
CA ASP A 30 -4.39 8.21 3.10
C ASP A 30 -4.67 7.20 1.98
N LEU A 31 -5.06 7.70 0.81
CA LEU A 31 -5.59 6.86 -0.25
C LEU A 31 -4.54 5.92 -0.87
N ASP A 32 -3.27 6.31 -0.82
CA ASP A 32 -2.15 5.47 -1.25
C ASP A 32 -1.98 4.24 -0.33
N ASN A 33 -2.27 4.35 0.96
CA ASN A 33 -2.22 3.21 1.89
C ASN A 33 -3.28 2.14 1.57
N TYR A 34 -4.39 2.51 0.94
CA TYR A 34 -5.39 1.56 0.45
C TYR A 34 -5.07 1.02 -0.95
N ALA A 35 -4.60 1.91 -1.85
CA ALA A 35 -4.35 1.55 -3.24
C ALA A 35 -3.06 0.73 -3.42
N TYR A 36 -2.00 1.05 -2.67
CA TYR A 36 -0.67 0.44 -2.84
C TYR A 36 -0.69 -1.08 -2.62
N PRO A 37 -1.29 -1.63 -1.53
CA PRO A 37 -1.34 -3.09 -1.35
C PRO A 37 -2.03 -3.82 -2.50
N LEU A 38 -3.09 -3.25 -3.08
CA LEU A 38 -3.80 -3.84 -4.21
C LEU A 38 -2.92 -3.83 -5.47
N ALA A 39 -2.37 -2.67 -5.83
CA ALA A 39 -1.50 -2.55 -7.00
C ALA A 39 -0.22 -3.38 -6.86
N TYR A 40 0.36 -3.42 -5.65
CA TYR A 40 1.53 -4.23 -5.32
C TYR A 40 1.26 -5.73 -5.33
N ARG A 41 0.03 -6.18 -5.05
CA ARG A 41 -0.33 -7.59 -5.15
C ARG A 41 -0.56 -8.02 -6.59
N LEU A 42 -1.09 -7.12 -7.42
CA LEU A 42 -1.37 -7.39 -8.84
C LEU A 42 -0.08 -7.35 -9.67
N ARG A 43 0.81 -6.37 -9.43
CA ARG A 43 2.10 -6.17 -10.13
C ARG A 43 2.04 -6.30 -11.66
N ASP A 44 0.90 -5.98 -12.24
CA ASP A 44 0.70 -6.14 -13.67
C ASP A 44 1.41 -4.99 -14.41
N PRO A 45 2.30 -5.27 -15.39
CA PRO A 45 2.92 -4.23 -16.20
C PRO A 45 1.91 -3.40 -17.00
N ASN A 46 0.70 -3.93 -17.26
CA ASN A 46 -0.40 -3.26 -17.94
C ASN A 46 -1.29 -2.43 -17.01
N LEU A 47 -1.06 -2.44 -15.69
CA LEU A 47 -1.70 -1.47 -14.80
C LEU A 47 -1.07 -0.09 -15.05
N VAL A 48 -1.80 0.77 -15.74
CA VAL A 48 -1.33 2.10 -16.15
C VAL A 48 -2.06 3.25 -15.45
N SER A 49 -3.15 2.97 -14.75
CA SER A 49 -3.91 3.99 -14.02
C SER A 49 -4.56 3.41 -12.77
N VAL A 50 -4.48 4.15 -11.67
CA VAL A 50 -5.10 3.81 -10.39
C VAL A 50 -5.87 5.03 -9.91
N TRP A 51 -7.15 4.86 -9.68
CA TRP A 51 -8.02 5.86 -9.06
C TRP A 51 -8.47 5.37 -7.70
N CYS A 52 -8.40 6.25 -6.72
CA CYS A 52 -8.84 5.99 -5.37
C CYS A 52 -9.72 7.14 -4.88
N THR A 53 -10.84 6.83 -4.25
CA THR A 53 -11.67 7.81 -3.54
C THR A 53 -11.90 7.34 -2.11
N LYS A 54 -12.22 8.27 -1.21
CA LYS A 54 -12.80 7.93 0.10
C LYS A 54 -14.03 8.76 0.37
N GLN A 55 -15.02 8.12 0.97
CA GLN A 55 -16.28 8.74 1.34
C GLN A 55 -16.84 8.04 2.58
N HIS A 56 -17.83 8.68 3.21
CA HIS A 56 -18.62 7.97 4.20
C HIS A 56 -19.52 6.96 3.49
N SER A 57 -19.33 5.69 3.80
CA SER A 57 -20.12 4.59 3.25
C SER A 57 -19.83 3.32 4.04
N GLU A 58 -20.83 2.47 4.20
CA GLU A 58 -20.67 1.15 4.82
C GLU A 58 -19.90 0.16 3.92
N GLN A 59 -19.77 0.48 2.62
CA GLN A 59 -19.20 -0.41 1.62
C GLN A 59 -18.03 0.22 0.89
N SER A 60 -17.00 -0.59 0.66
CA SER A 60 -15.92 -0.26 -0.27
C SER A 60 -16.10 -1.05 -1.56
N THR A 61 -15.78 -0.45 -2.71
CA THR A 61 -15.89 -1.11 -4.01
C THR A 61 -14.56 -1.10 -4.76
N VAL A 62 -14.29 -2.17 -5.51
CA VAL A 62 -13.14 -2.27 -6.41
C VAL A 62 -13.65 -2.59 -7.80
N ARG A 63 -13.15 -1.86 -8.79
CA ARG A 63 -13.48 -2.03 -10.21
C ARG A 63 -12.20 -2.09 -11.02
N ILE A 64 -12.19 -2.93 -12.05
CA ILE A 64 -11.14 -3.00 -13.06
C ILE A 64 -11.76 -2.77 -14.43
N GLY A 65 -11.04 -2.11 -15.32
CA GLY A 65 -11.50 -1.87 -16.69
C GLY A 65 -10.37 -1.48 -17.62
N ALA A 66 -10.62 -1.54 -18.93
CA ALA A 66 -9.66 -1.05 -19.92
C ALA A 66 -9.33 0.43 -19.67
N ALA A 67 -8.05 0.77 -19.70
CA ALA A 67 -7.61 2.15 -19.51
C ALA A 67 -8.02 2.99 -20.73
N ARG A 68 -8.53 4.19 -20.47
CA ARG A 68 -8.86 5.17 -21.51
C ARG A 68 -8.04 6.42 -21.28
N GLU A 69 -7.36 6.86 -22.32
CA GLU A 69 -6.63 8.12 -22.29
C GLU A 69 -7.62 9.29 -22.17
N ALA A 70 -7.27 10.24 -21.31
CA ALA A 70 -8.02 11.47 -21.10
C ALA A 70 -7.07 12.66 -21.28
N PRO A 71 -7.55 13.79 -21.83
CA PRO A 71 -6.73 14.98 -21.97
C PRO A 71 -6.29 15.50 -20.60
N ALA A 72 -5.01 15.87 -20.48
CA ALA A 72 -4.46 16.41 -19.25
C ALA A 72 -5.08 17.79 -18.92
N PRO A 73 -5.30 18.10 -17.63
CA PRO A 73 -5.58 19.47 -17.20
C PRO A 73 -4.36 20.35 -17.51
N VAL A 74 -4.49 21.30 -18.44
CA VAL A 74 -3.35 22.13 -18.86
C VAL A 74 -3.07 23.26 -17.86
N ALA A 75 -4.12 23.78 -17.20
CA ALA A 75 -4.00 24.87 -16.24
C ALA A 75 -3.68 24.36 -14.83
N GLY A 76 -2.68 24.96 -14.17
CA GLY A 76 -2.35 24.67 -12.77
C GLY A 76 -1.54 23.37 -12.54
N MET A 77 -1.11 22.70 -13.60
CA MET A 77 -0.28 21.50 -13.50
C MET A 77 1.19 21.87 -13.28
N LEU A 78 1.80 21.30 -12.25
CA LEU A 78 3.23 21.40 -11.97
C LEU A 78 3.96 20.21 -12.60
N VAL A 79 5.22 20.40 -12.99
CA VAL A 79 6.04 19.32 -13.55
C VAL A 79 7.38 19.26 -12.82
N ALA A 80 7.67 18.11 -12.24
CA ALA A 80 8.96 17.80 -11.65
C ALA A 80 9.72 16.81 -12.54
N ARG A 81 11.04 17.00 -12.67
CA ARG A 81 11.93 16.07 -13.37
C ARG A 81 13.02 15.62 -12.42
N THR A 82 13.20 14.31 -12.30
CA THR A 82 14.24 13.73 -11.45
C THR A 82 14.92 12.55 -12.13
N THR A 83 16.21 12.34 -11.82
CA THR A 83 16.91 11.09 -12.09
C THR A 83 17.29 10.34 -10.81
N ALA A 84 16.92 10.88 -9.65
CA ALA A 84 17.29 10.36 -8.35
C ALA A 84 16.62 8.99 -8.06
N SER A 85 17.11 8.29 -7.04
CA SER A 85 16.43 7.07 -6.56
C SER A 85 15.19 7.46 -5.77
N ALA A 86 14.08 6.73 -5.95
CA ALA A 86 12.86 6.93 -5.15
C ALA A 86 13.14 6.88 -3.63
N SER A 87 14.13 6.08 -3.21
CA SER A 87 14.54 5.96 -1.81
C SER A 87 15.45 7.08 -1.29
N SER A 88 15.83 8.04 -2.13
CA SER A 88 16.78 9.11 -1.77
C SER A 88 16.06 10.39 -1.37
N VAL A 89 16.67 11.16 -0.48
CA VAL A 89 16.17 12.50 -0.10
C VAL A 89 16.15 13.43 -1.32
N ALA A 90 17.13 13.31 -2.22
CA ALA A 90 17.18 14.09 -3.47
C ALA A 90 15.92 13.94 -4.34
N TYR A 91 15.32 12.74 -4.38
CA TYR A 91 14.04 12.56 -5.09
C TYR A 91 12.96 13.44 -4.47
N LYS A 92 12.81 13.42 -3.14
CA LYS A 92 11.83 14.23 -2.44
C LYS A 92 12.11 15.73 -2.59
N ASP A 93 13.36 16.16 -2.46
CA ASP A 93 13.77 17.55 -2.62
C ASP A 93 13.41 18.10 -4.02
N GLU A 94 13.64 17.32 -5.07
CA GLU A 94 13.35 17.73 -6.45
C GLU A 94 11.84 17.82 -6.75
N ILE A 95 11.03 16.90 -6.20
CA ILE A 95 9.57 16.99 -6.26
C ILE A 95 9.06 18.18 -5.45
N HIS A 96 9.60 18.36 -4.24
CA HIS A 96 9.25 19.45 -3.31
C HIS A 96 9.53 20.81 -3.94
N ALA A 97 10.71 20.99 -4.54
CA ALA A 97 11.09 22.23 -5.23
C ALA A 97 10.08 22.60 -6.32
N ALA A 98 9.63 21.62 -7.12
CA ALA A 98 8.58 21.86 -8.12
C ALA A 98 7.23 22.24 -7.47
N ALA A 99 6.86 21.59 -6.36
CA ALA A 99 5.64 21.87 -5.62
C ALA A 99 5.60 23.29 -5.03
N THR A 100 6.75 23.88 -4.68
CA THR A 100 6.83 25.26 -4.17
C THR A 100 6.44 26.34 -5.19
N ALA A 101 6.33 25.99 -6.48
CA ALA A 101 5.93 26.92 -7.53
C ALA A 101 4.43 27.26 -7.53
N SER A 102 3.62 26.56 -6.73
CA SER A 102 2.20 26.87 -6.52
C SER A 102 1.95 27.29 -5.07
N ALA A 103 0.89 28.08 -4.86
CA ALA A 103 0.38 28.35 -3.52
C ALA A 103 -0.18 27.08 -2.87
N GLU A 104 -0.12 27.04 -1.53
CA GLU A 104 -0.79 26.02 -0.73
C GLU A 104 -2.31 26.05 -0.98
N LEU A 105 -2.92 24.87 -1.07
CA LEU A 105 -4.36 24.76 -1.25
C LEU A 105 -5.11 25.16 0.02
N PRO A 106 -6.23 25.90 -0.11
CA PRO A 106 -7.04 26.30 1.05
C PRO A 106 -7.51 25.08 1.83
N PRO A 107 -7.70 25.16 3.17
CA PRO A 107 -8.13 24.03 3.98
C PRO A 107 -9.38 23.34 3.43
N GLY A 108 -9.40 21.99 3.48
CA GLY A 108 -10.51 21.18 2.96
C GLY A 108 -10.05 19.98 2.13
N PRO A 109 -11.01 19.22 1.55
CA PRO A 109 -10.73 18.07 0.70
C PRO A 109 -9.89 18.47 -0.52
N VAL A 110 -9.08 17.54 -0.99
CA VAL A 110 -8.18 17.73 -2.13
C VAL A 110 -8.41 16.62 -3.15
N ARG A 111 -8.50 17.01 -4.42
CA ARG A 111 -8.30 16.11 -5.56
C ARG A 111 -6.84 16.22 -6.00
N LEU A 112 -6.17 15.09 -6.07
CA LEU A 112 -4.77 14.99 -6.49
C LEU A 112 -4.65 14.01 -7.66
N GLU A 113 -3.99 14.43 -8.72
CA GLU A 113 -3.61 13.58 -9.85
C GLU A 113 -2.09 13.63 -10.05
N LEU A 114 -1.48 12.45 -10.16
CA LEU A 114 -0.05 12.27 -10.40
C LEU A 114 0.15 11.47 -11.68
N SER A 115 0.80 12.06 -12.68
CA SER A 115 1.15 11.37 -13.93
C SER A 115 2.65 11.17 -14.04
N PHE A 116 3.09 9.92 -14.03
CA PHE A 116 4.48 9.54 -14.10
C PHE A 116 4.86 9.13 -15.53
N VAL A 117 5.84 9.80 -16.13
CA VAL A 117 6.54 9.30 -17.33
C VAL A 117 7.90 8.79 -16.88
N LEU A 118 8.18 7.51 -17.09
CA LEU A 118 9.35 6.84 -16.53
C LEU A 118 9.97 5.84 -17.48
N GLY A 119 11.29 5.65 -17.37
CA GLY A 119 11.99 4.63 -18.15
C GLY A 119 11.62 3.19 -17.74
N PRO A 120 11.84 2.20 -18.61
CA PRO A 120 11.31 0.84 -18.49
C PRO A 120 11.76 0.09 -17.22
N HIS A 121 12.88 0.50 -16.62
CA HIS A 121 13.45 -0.15 -15.42
C HIS A 121 13.02 0.47 -14.09
N ARG A 122 12.22 1.55 -14.12
CA ARG A 122 11.72 2.20 -12.91
C ARG A 122 10.47 1.48 -12.41
N ASN A 123 10.48 1.09 -11.13
CA ASN A 123 9.28 0.62 -10.46
C ASN A 123 8.42 1.82 -10.03
N TRP A 124 7.32 2.03 -10.73
CA TRP A 124 6.44 3.19 -10.49
C TRP A 124 5.73 3.15 -9.14
N LEU A 125 5.46 1.97 -8.56
CA LEU A 125 4.82 1.85 -7.24
C LEU A 125 5.70 2.44 -6.14
N ASN A 126 7.03 2.34 -6.28
CA ASN A 126 7.97 2.93 -5.33
C ASN A 126 7.98 4.47 -5.37
N LEU A 127 7.45 5.08 -6.44
CA LEU A 127 7.41 6.53 -6.61
C LEU A 127 6.23 7.16 -5.86
N TRP A 128 5.13 6.44 -5.64
CA TRP A 128 3.87 6.98 -5.15
C TRP A 128 4.02 7.70 -3.81
N LYS A 129 4.36 6.94 -2.77
CA LYS A 129 4.51 7.48 -1.41
C LYS A 129 5.57 8.58 -1.35
N GLN A 130 6.69 8.39 -2.05
CA GLN A 130 7.80 9.34 -2.02
C GLN A 130 7.41 10.67 -2.67
N THR A 131 6.57 10.62 -3.71
CA THR A 131 6.02 11.80 -4.37
C THR A 131 5.02 12.49 -3.47
N ILE A 132 4.04 11.76 -2.91
CA ILE A 132 3.02 12.32 -2.01
C ILE A 132 3.65 12.96 -0.78
N ASP A 133 4.59 12.26 -0.12
CA ASP A 133 5.33 12.76 1.05
C ASP A 133 6.07 14.10 0.77
N ALA A 134 6.36 14.43 -0.50
CA ALA A 134 7.04 15.66 -0.90
C ALA A 134 6.09 16.82 -1.26
N LEU A 135 4.76 16.61 -1.19
CA LEU A 135 3.75 17.61 -1.57
C LEU A 135 3.29 18.49 -0.40
N ASP A 136 4.07 18.57 0.68
CA ASP A 136 3.75 19.46 1.78
C ASP A 136 3.61 20.95 1.40
N PRO A 137 4.27 21.50 0.35
CA PRO A 137 3.99 22.87 -0.10
C PRO A 137 2.57 23.09 -0.63
N LEU A 138 1.94 22.04 -1.16
CA LEU A 138 0.58 22.10 -1.71
C LEU A 138 -0.49 21.77 -0.67
N LEU A 139 -0.20 20.78 0.17
CA LEU A 139 -1.17 20.20 1.11
C LEU A 139 -1.12 20.85 2.49
N GLY A 140 -0.03 21.55 2.81
CA GLY A 140 0.32 21.95 4.17
C GLY A 140 1.03 20.82 4.93
N ARG A 141 1.55 21.12 6.12
CA ARG A 141 2.29 20.19 6.99
C ARG A 141 1.51 19.86 8.25
N THR A 142 1.56 18.61 8.68
CA THR A 142 1.02 18.21 10.00
C THR A 142 1.80 18.82 11.16
N ARG A 143 3.12 18.97 11.00
CA ARG A 143 4.01 19.57 12.01
C ARG A 143 5.11 20.40 11.34
N PRO A 144 5.43 21.60 11.85
CA PRO A 144 6.48 22.44 11.27
C PRO A 144 7.89 21.83 11.33
N ASP A 145 8.17 20.98 12.33
CA ASP A 145 9.48 20.40 12.64
C ASP A 145 9.75 19.06 11.93
N ARG A 146 8.73 18.46 11.29
CA ARG A 146 8.84 17.17 10.63
C ARG A 146 8.74 17.33 9.11
N ALA A 147 9.89 17.26 8.43
CA ALA A 147 9.93 17.18 6.98
C ALA A 147 9.20 15.93 6.46
N TRP A 148 8.68 16.03 5.23
CA TRP A 148 8.06 14.91 4.51
C TRP A 148 6.79 14.35 5.14
N HIS A 149 6.00 15.21 5.78
CA HIS A 149 4.75 14.83 6.44
C HIS A 149 3.61 15.78 6.05
N PRO A 150 3.17 15.72 4.79
CA PRO A 150 2.07 16.53 4.30
C PRO A 150 0.78 16.24 5.07
N LEU A 151 -0.22 17.11 4.92
CA LEU A 151 -1.62 16.82 5.28
C LEU A 151 -2.28 15.98 4.17
N ASP A 152 -1.69 14.84 3.84
CA ASP A 152 -2.16 13.90 2.79
C ASP A 152 -3.47 13.19 3.15
N GLY A 153 -3.84 13.16 4.42
CA GLY A 153 -5.20 12.85 4.87
C GLY A 153 -6.27 13.68 4.15
N ARG A 154 -5.97 14.90 3.69
CA ARG A 154 -6.91 15.76 2.96
C ARG A 154 -7.25 15.25 1.56
N ILE A 155 -6.46 14.34 0.99
CA ILE A 155 -6.66 13.83 -0.37
C ILE A 155 -7.86 12.87 -0.35
N THR A 156 -8.99 13.29 -0.93
CA THR A 156 -10.23 12.50 -0.99
C THR A 156 -10.48 11.89 -2.35
N GLU A 157 -9.77 12.35 -3.38
CA GLU A 157 -9.71 11.77 -4.72
C GLU A 157 -8.25 11.75 -5.18
N LEU A 158 -7.73 10.55 -5.47
CA LEU A 158 -6.35 10.31 -5.90
C LEU A 158 -6.33 9.58 -7.24
N GLY A 159 -5.81 10.22 -8.27
CA GLY A 159 -5.46 9.61 -9.56
C GLY A 159 -3.95 9.42 -9.68
N MET A 160 -3.51 8.23 -10.09
CA MET A 160 -2.10 7.94 -10.36
C MET A 160 -1.99 7.24 -11.72
N HIS A 161 -1.15 7.78 -12.60
CA HIS A 161 -1.03 7.34 -13.99
C HIS A 161 0.42 7.05 -14.33
N ARG A 162 0.64 6.07 -15.22
CA ARG A 162 1.98 5.73 -15.70
C ARG A 162 2.00 5.68 -17.21
N THR A 163 3.01 6.33 -17.77
CA THR A 163 3.50 6.13 -19.15
C THR A 163 4.95 5.66 -19.10
N VAL A 164 5.28 4.66 -19.93
CA VAL A 164 6.67 4.21 -20.08
C VAL A 164 7.28 4.87 -21.30
N ASP A 165 8.38 5.60 -21.12
CA ASP A 165 9.18 6.15 -22.20
C ASP A 165 10.49 5.35 -22.32
N PRO A 166 10.69 4.55 -23.39
CA PRO A 166 11.92 3.80 -23.61
C PRO A 166 13.19 4.67 -23.66
N ALA A 167 13.08 5.95 -24.04
CA ALA A 167 14.21 6.86 -24.16
C ALA A 167 14.56 7.57 -22.84
N ALA A 168 13.69 7.52 -21.83
CA ALA A 168 13.87 8.26 -20.58
C ALA A 168 15.04 7.74 -19.70
N GLY A 169 15.49 6.50 -19.91
CA GLY A 169 16.54 5.88 -19.08
C GLY A 169 16.15 5.86 -17.59
N ASN A 170 16.90 6.58 -16.76
CA ASN A 170 16.60 6.72 -15.33
C ASN A 170 15.70 7.92 -15.00
N ALA A 171 15.36 8.76 -15.98
CA ALA A 171 14.53 9.92 -15.75
C ALA A 171 13.10 9.52 -15.38
N VAL A 172 12.53 10.31 -14.47
CA VAL A 172 11.13 10.32 -14.10
C VAL A 172 10.65 11.75 -14.27
N LEU A 173 9.61 11.94 -15.08
CA LEU A 173 8.80 13.16 -15.08
C LEU A 173 7.55 12.88 -14.26
N VAL A 174 7.22 13.79 -13.36
CA VAL A 174 5.99 13.73 -12.56
C VAL A 174 5.20 15.00 -12.87
N ALA A 175 4.07 14.83 -13.54
CA ALA A 175 3.07 15.88 -13.64
C ALA A 175 2.16 15.80 -12.42
N ILE A 176 1.96 16.92 -11.74
CA ILE A 176 1.23 17.04 -10.47
C ILE A 176 0.10 18.04 -10.69
N TYR A 177 -1.13 17.58 -10.53
CA TYR A 177 -2.31 18.43 -10.56
C TYR A 177 -3.04 18.29 -9.23
N ALA A 178 -3.27 19.41 -8.55
CA ALA A 178 -3.97 19.43 -7.28
C ALA A 178 -4.99 20.57 -7.26
N SER A 179 -6.20 20.28 -6.81
CA SER A 179 -7.29 21.26 -6.70
C SER A 179 -8.09 21.05 -5.43
N PRO A 180 -8.86 22.05 -4.98
CA PRO A 180 -9.92 21.82 -3.99
C PRO A 180 -10.83 20.68 -4.48
N GLY A 181 -11.08 19.72 -3.59
CA GLY A 181 -11.99 18.61 -3.83
C GLY A 181 -13.41 18.94 -3.35
N GLN A 182 -14.32 17.99 -3.55
CA GLN A 182 -15.63 17.98 -2.90
C GLN A 182 -15.78 16.66 -2.15
N LEU A 183 -16.26 16.73 -0.92
CA LEU A 183 -16.76 15.52 -0.26
C LEU A 183 -18.03 15.09 -0.99
N ALA A 184 -18.13 13.80 -1.32
CA ALA A 184 -19.39 13.24 -1.77
C ALA A 184 -20.40 13.41 -0.63
N VAL A 185 -21.34 14.35 -0.79
CA VAL A 185 -22.46 14.50 0.13
C VAL A 185 -23.39 13.31 -0.12
N ASP A 186 -23.83 12.65 0.95
CA ASP A 186 -24.78 11.53 0.92
C ASP A 186 -25.80 11.70 -0.19
N SER A 187 -25.57 11.00 -1.29
CA SER A 187 -26.51 10.94 -2.40
C SER A 187 -27.49 9.82 -2.11
N THR A 188 -28.29 9.98 -1.05
CA THR A 188 -29.36 9.04 -0.71
C THR A 188 -30.51 9.04 -1.73
N ASN A 189 -30.38 9.64 -2.92
CA ASN A 189 -31.48 9.74 -3.90
C ASN A 189 -31.04 9.84 -5.38
N ALA A 190 -29.98 9.14 -5.81
CA ALA A 190 -29.65 9.07 -7.25
C ALA A 190 -29.00 7.76 -7.71
N PHE A 191 -29.20 6.64 -7.01
CA PHE A 191 -28.77 5.31 -7.48
C PHE A 191 -29.90 4.45 -8.08
N ASP A 192 -31.14 4.97 -8.16
CA ASP A 192 -32.31 4.20 -8.58
C ASP A 192 -32.73 4.39 -10.05
N ALA A 193 -31.91 5.08 -10.86
CA ALA A 193 -32.28 5.35 -12.25
C ALA A 193 -31.07 5.26 -13.18
N LEU A 194 -30.49 4.06 -13.31
CA LEU A 194 -29.78 3.56 -14.50
C LEU A 194 -29.22 2.16 -14.21
N GLN A 195 -30.10 1.21 -13.90
CA GLN A 195 -29.76 -0.21 -13.87
C GLN A 195 -30.52 -0.87 -15.03
N PRO A 196 -29.86 -1.33 -16.10
CA PRO A 196 -30.51 -2.29 -16.99
C PRO A 196 -30.63 -3.61 -16.23
N ALA A 197 -31.76 -4.30 -16.43
CA ALA A 197 -32.10 -5.55 -15.77
C ALA A 197 -30.93 -6.54 -15.78
N ALA A 198 -30.53 -6.98 -14.59
CA ALA A 198 -29.56 -8.04 -14.42
C ALA A 198 -30.17 -9.35 -14.89
N ASP A 199 -29.61 -9.95 -15.94
CA ASP A 199 -29.75 -11.39 -16.16
C ASP A 199 -29.13 -12.13 -14.97
N GLU A 200 -29.89 -13.08 -14.44
CA GLU A 200 -29.66 -13.83 -13.22
C GLU A 200 -28.27 -14.50 -13.18
N ILE A 201 -27.45 -14.09 -12.21
CA ILE A 201 -26.33 -14.91 -11.73
C ILE A 201 -26.91 -15.80 -10.62
N PRO A 202 -26.87 -17.14 -10.73
CA PRO A 202 -27.52 -17.99 -9.76
C PRO A 202 -26.83 -17.91 -8.39
N HIS A 203 -27.66 -17.65 -7.39
CA HIS A 203 -27.33 -17.68 -5.96
C HIS A 203 -26.70 -19.03 -5.58
N VAL A 204 -25.53 -18.97 -4.93
CA VAL A 204 -24.95 -20.12 -4.22
C VAL A 204 -25.33 -19.98 -2.75
N GLU A 205 -26.15 -20.89 -2.26
CA GLU A 205 -26.58 -21.00 -0.86
C GLU A 205 -25.39 -21.15 0.11
N PRO A 206 -25.46 -20.64 1.34
CA PRO A 206 -24.37 -20.71 2.30
C PRO A 206 -24.31 -22.09 2.98
N LEU A 207 -23.13 -22.71 2.97
CA LEU A 207 -22.85 -23.87 3.79
C LEU A 207 -22.50 -23.41 5.22
N ASP A 208 -23.31 -23.88 6.16
CA ASP A 208 -23.25 -23.60 7.59
C ASP A 208 -21.92 -23.93 8.28
N ALA A 209 -21.66 -23.12 9.31
CA ALA A 209 -20.95 -23.38 10.57
C ALA A 209 -20.09 -24.66 10.69
N ALA A 210 -18.78 -24.51 10.49
CA ALA A 210 -17.77 -25.29 11.18
C ALA A 210 -16.47 -24.49 11.35
N GLY A 211 -16.23 -23.98 12.57
CA GLY A 211 -14.91 -23.64 13.12
C GLY A 211 -14.07 -22.57 12.40
N ASP A 212 -14.06 -21.35 12.95
CA ASP A 212 -13.01 -20.36 12.72
C ASP A 212 -11.65 -20.91 13.17
N GLN A 213 -10.91 -21.52 12.24
CA GLN A 213 -9.48 -21.75 12.35
C GLN A 213 -8.78 -20.99 11.22
N HIS A 214 -8.93 -19.67 11.19
CA HIS A 214 -8.02 -18.86 10.40
C HIS A 214 -6.59 -19.08 10.93
N PRO A 215 -5.60 -19.44 10.11
CA PRO A 215 -4.22 -19.62 10.57
C PRO A 215 -3.69 -18.28 11.08
N ARG A 216 -3.53 -18.14 12.40
CA ARG A 216 -3.03 -16.91 13.05
C ARG A 216 -1.55 -17.04 13.37
N ALA A 217 -0.82 -15.93 13.23
CA ALA A 217 0.53 -15.84 13.75
C ALA A 217 0.50 -15.82 15.28
N ARG A 218 1.45 -16.52 15.91
CA ARG A 218 1.59 -16.62 17.37
C ARG A 218 2.88 -15.98 17.81
N GLU A 219 2.80 -15.06 18.78
CA GLU A 219 3.98 -14.48 19.44
C GLU A 219 4.45 -15.38 20.59
N PHE A 220 5.76 -15.62 20.65
CA PHE A 220 6.47 -16.21 21.79
C PHE A 220 7.34 -15.13 22.45
N ARG A 221 7.14 -14.95 23.75
CA ARG A 221 7.80 -13.96 24.60
C ARG A 221 8.14 -14.63 25.92
N ASP A 222 9.43 -14.59 26.29
CA ASP A 222 9.97 -15.30 27.47
C ASP A 222 9.62 -16.80 27.49
N ASP A 223 9.39 -17.40 26.32
CA ASP A 223 8.94 -18.78 26.12
C ASP A 223 9.80 -19.48 25.07
N ASP A 224 11.07 -19.73 25.43
CA ASP A 224 12.02 -20.45 24.57
C ASP A 224 11.58 -21.90 24.33
N ALA A 225 11.00 -22.55 25.35
CA ALA A 225 10.55 -23.92 25.25
C ALA A 225 9.42 -24.06 24.22
N GLY A 226 8.41 -23.18 24.29
CA GLY A 226 7.32 -23.12 23.32
C GLY A 226 7.79 -22.75 21.92
N TYR A 227 8.70 -21.79 21.80
CA TYR A 227 9.30 -21.44 20.51
C TYR A 227 10.07 -22.61 19.87
N LEU A 228 10.91 -23.31 20.63
CA LEU A 228 11.68 -24.45 20.15
C LEU A 228 10.78 -25.64 19.80
N ALA A 229 9.74 -25.90 20.59
CA ALA A 229 8.74 -26.92 20.28
C ALA A 229 7.99 -26.58 18.98
N TRP A 230 7.65 -25.30 18.76
CA TRP A 230 7.03 -24.85 17.53
C TRP A 230 7.94 -25.06 16.33
N LEU A 231 9.24 -24.70 16.42
CA LEU A 231 10.20 -24.94 15.33
C LEU A 231 10.33 -26.42 14.96
N ALA A 232 10.31 -27.31 15.95
CA ALA A 232 10.40 -28.76 15.73
C ALA A 232 9.16 -29.30 14.99
N ALA A 233 7.98 -28.76 15.27
CA ALA A 233 6.73 -29.17 14.64
C ALA A 233 6.48 -28.52 13.26
N HIS A 234 7.08 -27.36 12.98
CA HIS A 234 6.73 -26.54 11.80
C HIS A 234 7.96 -26.14 10.97
N SER A 235 8.72 -27.13 10.48
CA SER A 235 9.98 -26.93 9.73
C SER A 235 9.86 -26.07 8.45
N HIS A 236 8.67 -26.01 7.86
CA HIS A 236 8.35 -25.19 6.68
C HIS A 236 7.76 -23.81 6.99
N GLY A 237 7.49 -23.51 8.27
CA GLY A 237 6.86 -22.27 8.68
C GLY A 237 7.76 -21.03 8.56
N TYR A 238 7.22 -19.91 9.00
CA TYR A 238 7.81 -18.59 8.99
C TYR A 238 7.96 -18.04 10.40
N VAL A 239 9.03 -17.30 10.64
CA VAL A 239 9.34 -16.69 11.93
C VAL A 239 9.80 -15.26 11.72
N VAL A 240 9.13 -14.30 12.33
CA VAL A 240 9.66 -12.94 12.49
C VAL A 240 10.40 -12.86 13.81
N ASN A 241 11.69 -12.54 13.73
CA ASN A 241 12.48 -12.10 14.87
C ASN A 241 12.38 -10.58 14.96
N ILE A 242 11.85 -10.03 16.05
CA ILE A 242 11.65 -8.58 16.21
C ILE A 242 11.91 -8.14 17.65
N ALA A 243 12.38 -6.91 17.84
CA ALA A 243 12.61 -6.36 19.18
C ALA A 243 11.32 -6.39 20.01
N ARG A 244 11.45 -6.51 21.34
CA ARG A 244 10.30 -6.63 22.27
C ARG A 244 9.28 -5.49 22.18
N ASN A 245 9.73 -4.30 21.78
CA ASN A 245 8.91 -3.10 21.56
C ASN A 245 8.35 -3.02 20.13
N HIS A 246 8.47 -4.11 19.36
CA HIS A 246 8.10 -4.21 17.96
C HIS A 246 8.79 -3.18 17.04
N GLY A 247 9.99 -2.72 17.42
CA GLY A 247 10.84 -1.89 16.59
C GLY A 247 11.32 -2.64 15.33
N VAL A 248 11.01 -2.09 14.15
CA VAL A 248 11.24 -2.75 12.85
C VAL A 248 12.69 -2.71 12.38
N SER A 249 13.55 -1.86 12.96
CA SER A 249 14.95 -1.69 12.54
C SER A 249 15.76 -2.98 12.62
N ALA A 250 15.56 -3.76 13.68
CA ALA A 250 16.19 -5.05 13.90
C ALA A 250 15.31 -6.25 13.45
N ALA A 251 14.12 -5.99 12.90
CA ALA A 251 13.18 -7.05 12.55
C ALA A 251 13.64 -7.83 11.32
N ARG A 252 13.54 -9.16 11.37
CA ARG A 252 13.86 -10.03 10.23
C ARG A 252 12.84 -11.15 10.10
N LEU A 253 12.36 -11.39 8.88
CA LEU A 253 11.56 -12.56 8.52
C LEU A 253 12.49 -13.72 8.14
N HIS A 254 12.21 -14.90 8.66
CA HIS A 254 12.96 -16.13 8.43
C HIS A 254 12.04 -17.29 8.06
N ARG A 255 12.61 -18.32 7.42
CA ARG A 255 12.06 -19.69 7.47
C ARG A 255 12.36 -20.32 8.82
N ALA A 256 11.47 -21.17 9.33
CA ALA A 256 11.65 -21.89 10.59
C ALA A 256 12.95 -22.71 10.65
N HIS A 257 13.39 -23.30 9.53
CA HIS A 257 14.65 -24.04 9.44
C HIS A 257 15.90 -23.15 9.31
N CYS A 258 15.78 -21.82 9.41
CA CYS A 258 16.93 -20.93 9.28
C CYS A 258 17.90 -21.06 10.46
N ARG A 259 19.14 -21.48 10.18
CA ARG A 259 20.21 -21.70 11.18
C ARG A 259 20.57 -20.51 12.08
N THR A 260 20.11 -19.28 11.78
CA THR A 260 20.36 -18.11 12.65
C THR A 260 19.31 -17.95 13.73
N ILE A 261 18.20 -18.68 13.62
CA ILE A 261 17.08 -18.64 14.58
C ILE A 261 16.70 -20.04 15.09
N SER A 262 17.47 -21.07 14.70
CA SER A 262 17.29 -22.47 15.08
C SER A 262 18.64 -23.09 15.48
N GLY A 263 18.61 -24.22 16.19
CA GLY A 263 19.82 -24.89 16.68
C GLY A 263 20.35 -24.30 17.98
N GLN A 264 21.68 -24.25 18.16
CA GLN A 264 22.28 -23.55 19.30
C GLN A 264 22.32 -22.04 19.05
N ASN A 265 21.89 -21.26 20.04
CA ASN A 265 21.93 -19.80 19.95
C ASN A 265 23.41 -19.34 19.85
N PRO A 266 23.81 -18.62 18.78
CA PRO A 266 25.19 -18.18 18.59
C PRO A 266 25.73 -17.30 19.72
N HIS A 267 24.84 -16.68 20.50
CA HIS A 267 25.18 -15.81 21.62
C HIS A 267 25.01 -16.49 22.99
N ASN A 268 24.81 -17.81 23.02
CA ASN A 268 24.70 -18.65 24.21
C ASN A 268 23.65 -18.14 25.23
N GLY A 269 22.55 -17.55 24.75
CA GLY A 269 21.48 -16.95 25.55
C GLY A 269 20.06 -17.32 25.09
N ALA A 270 19.05 -16.72 25.71
CA ALA A 270 17.64 -16.99 25.39
C ALA A 270 17.24 -16.52 23.98
N TRP A 271 16.36 -17.27 23.32
CA TRP A 271 15.82 -16.93 22.00
C TRP A 271 14.78 -15.82 22.07
N THR A 272 13.96 -15.80 23.14
CA THR A 272 12.83 -14.88 23.35
C THR A 272 13.11 -13.81 24.42
N GLY A 273 14.39 -13.59 24.75
CA GLY A 273 14.83 -12.56 25.71
C GLY A 273 14.70 -11.14 25.16
N PRO A 274 15.73 -10.56 24.51
CA PRO A 274 15.65 -9.20 23.97
C PRO A 274 14.74 -9.07 22.72
N TYR A 275 14.31 -10.19 22.15
CA TYR A 275 13.45 -10.29 20.97
C TYR A 275 12.22 -11.13 21.27
N VAL A 276 11.13 -10.87 20.55
CA VAL A 276 10.00 -11.80 20.46
C VAL A 276 10.04 -12.53 19.13
N LYS A 277 9.45 -13.73 19.11
CA LYS A 277 9.36 -14.57 17.91
C LYS A 277 7.90 -14.67 17.51
N VAL A 278 7.58 -14.20 16.31
CA VAL A 278 6.23 -14.34 15.77
C VAL A 278 6.25 -15.43 14.72
N CYS A 279 5.55 -16.52 15.01
CA CYS A 279 5.60 -17.73 14.21
C CYS A 279 4.26 -17.96 13.51
N ALA A 280 4.30 -18.36 12.25
CA ALA A 280 3.12 -18.84 11.54
C ALA A 280 3.50 -19.88 10.48
N GLU A 281 2.59 -20.78 10.17
CA GLU A 281 2.83 -21.78 9.11
C GLU A 281 2.82 -21.16 7.71
N GLN A 282 2.00 -20.12 7.53
CA GLN A 282 1.78 -19.45 6.25
C GLN A 282 2.35 -18.03 6.27
N LEU A 283 2.93 -17.62 5.14
CA LEU A 283 3.49 -16.28 4.98
C LEU A 283 2.41 -15.21 5.16
N THR A 284 1.21 -15.48 4.65
CA THR A 284 0.04 -14.60 4.75
C THR A 284 -0.31 -14.25 6.19
N ALA A 285 -0.25 -15.22 7.10
CA ALA A 285 -0.51 -14.98 8.53
C ALA A 285 0.55 -14.08 9.17
N VAL A 286 1.81 -14.18 8.73
CA VAL A 286 2.89 -13.28 9.16
C VAL A 286 2.70 -11.87 8.58
N GLU A 287 2.29 -11.76 7.32
CA GLU A 287 2.02 -10.49 6.64
C GLU A 287 0.84 -9.74 7.30
N THR A 288 -0.23 -10.46 7.63
CA THR A 288 -1.36 -9.94 8.40
C THR A 288 -0.90 -9.41 9.75
N TRP A 289 -0.16 -10.21 10.52
CA TRP A 289 0.38 -9.78 11.80
C TRP A 289 1.27 -8.53 11.67
N ALA A 290 2.13 -8.47 10.65
CA ALA A 290 3.00 -7.33 10.43
C ALA A 290 2.21 -6.06 10.09
N SER A 291 1.16 -6.20 9.29
CA SER A 291 0.26 -5.10 8.92
C SER A 291 -0.49 -4.56 10.13
N ASP A 292 -1.05 -5.45 10.94
CA ASP A 292 -1.86 -5.09 12.11
C ASP A 292 -1.02 -4.52 13.25
N THR A 293 0.16 -5.09 13.49
CA THR A 293 0.96 -4.79 14.69
C THR A 293 2.00 -3.71 14.45
N VAL A 294 2.77 -3.81 13.36
CA VAL A 294 3.92 -2.93 13.12
C VAL A 294 3.72 -1.95 11.98
N ARG A 295 2.64 -2.10 11.19
CA ARG A 295 2.27 -1.22 10.07
C ARG A 295 3.41 -1.00 9.07
N SER A 296 4.28 -1.99 8.94
CA SER A 296 5.47 -1.94 8.10
C SER A 296 5.83 -3.33 7.62
N ALA A 297 6.38 -3.41 6.40
CA ALA A 297 6.98 -4.64 5.92
C ALA A 297 8.19 -5.03 6.78
N ILE A 298 8.35 -6.33 7.03
CA ILE A 298 9.50 -6.88 7.75
C ILE A 298 10.59 -7.27 6.73
N PRO A 299 11.82 -6.74 6.84
CA PRO A 299 12.92 -7.15 5.96
C PRO A 299 13.19 -8.67 6.02
N THR A 300 13.41 -9.29 4.88
CA THR A 300 13.70 -10.73 4.81
C THR A 300 15.15 -11.05 5.18
N CYS A 301 15.37 -12.18 5.85
CA CYS A 301 16.69 -12.70 6.15
C CYS A 301 17.46 -13.05 4.86
N GLY A 302 18.66 -12.49 4.69
CA GLY A 302 19.53 -12.77 3.53
C GLY A 302 20.09 -14.20 3.48
N ILE A 303 20.04 -14.95 4.59
CA ILE A 303 20.59 -16.31 4.69
C ILE A 303 19.57 -17.36 4.25
N CYS A 304 18.38 -17.38 4.86
CA CYS A 304 17.35 -18.35 4.48
C CYS A 304 16.46 -17.89 3.33
N LYS A 305 16.53 -16.60 2.96
CA LYS A 305 15.77 -16.00 1.85
C LYS A 305 14.33 -16.54 1.83
N PRO A 306 13.56 -16.33 2.92
CA PRO A 306 12.20 -16.83 2.99
C PRO A 306 11.44 -16.31 1.77
N ASP A 307 10.57 -17.15 1.21
CA ASP A 307 9.85 -16.82 0.00
C ASP A 307 9.29 -15.41 0.13
N THR A 308 9.80 -14.53 -0.71
CA THR A 308 8.98 -13.44 -1.22
C THR A 308 8.25 -14.10 -2.37
N MET A 309 6.91 -13.97 -2.44
CA MET A 309 6.24 -14.47 -3.64
C MET A 309 6.96 -13.90 -4.86
N LYS A 310 7.46 -14.81 -5.70
CA LYS A 310 8.38 -14.51 -6.79
C LYS A 310 7.77 -13.42 -7.66
N GLN A 311 8.67 -12.50 -7.97
CA GLN A 311 8.48 -11.07 -8.19
C GLN A 311 7.66 -10.71 -9.42
#